data_AF-A0A8H5RRE5-F1
#
_entry.id   AF-A0A8H5RRE5-F1
#
_cell.length_a   1.000
_cell.length_b   1.000
_cell.length_c   1.000
_cell.angle_alpha   90.00
_cell.angle_beta   90.00
_cell.angle_gamma   90.00
#
_symmetry.space_group_name_H-M   'P 1'
#
loop_
_entity.id
_entity.type
_entity.pdbx_description
1 polymer ?
#
loop_
_entity_poly.entity_id
_entity_poly.type
_entity_poly.pdbx_seq_one_letter_code
_entity_poly.pdbx_strand_id
1 'polypeptide(L)'
;MPARSTQMTIENHTSQDLHGGSGGLVHGIWSEGVPETIPKGQSGTMRAESDGIMSGDQGYVYYKSAAGDMQFNFDNPFVGDNSYSTSVPDHFSVSKSGGAGNNCMLTWTITEKLGHGHK
;
A
#
# COMPACT_ATOMS: atom_id res chain seq x y z
N MET A 1 -20.46 -11.28 -0.62
CA MET A 1 -19.31 -10.76 0.14
C MET A 1 -18.07 -11.49 -0.33
N PRO A 2 -16.95 -10.80 -0.55
CA PRO A 2 -15.72 -11.44 -1.00
C PRO A 2 -15.20 -12.40 0.07
N ALA A 3 -14.50 -13.46 -0.34
CA ALA A 3 -13.88 -14.41 0.59
C ALA A 3 -12.64 -13.78 1.26
N ARG A 4 -11.92 -12.93 0.52
CA ARG A 4 -10.77 -12.15 0.96
C ARG A 4 -10.91 -10.68 0.54
N SER A 5 -10.46 -9.77 1.39
CA SER A 5 -10.34 -8.37 1.02
C SER A 5 -9.18 -7.70 1.75
N THR A 6 -8.54 -6.76 1.08
CA THR A 6 -7.48 -5.93 1.65
C THR A 6 -7.85 -4.46 1.48
N GLN A 7 -8.15 -3.78 2.59
CA GLN A 7 -8.21 -2.32 2.63
C GLN A 7 -6.84 -1.80 3.04
N MET A 8 -6.27 -0.91 2.23
CA MET A 8 -4.96 -0.33 2.44
C MET A 8 -5.12 1.16 2.67
N THR A 9 -4.46 1.66 3.71
CA THR A 9 -4.28 3.09 3.94
C THR A 9 -2.79 3.40 3.85
N ILE A 10 -2.44 4.37 3.02
CA ILE A 10 -1.08 4.94 2.97
C ILE A 10 -1.14 6.28 3.69
N GLU A 11 -0.40 6.40 4.79
CA GLU A 11 -0.22 7.64 5.54
C GLU A 11 1.09 8.31 5.11
N ASN A 12 0.98 9.46 4.47
CA ASN A 12 2.13 10.21 4.00
C ASN A 12 2.56 11.24 5.05
N HIS A 13 3.50 10.87 5.92
CA HIS A 13 4.10 11.79 6.91
C HIS A 13 5.41 12.42 6.39
N THR A 14 5.63 12.43 5.08
CA THR A 14 6.79 13.07 4.46
C THR A 14 6.51 14.54 4.15
N SER A 15 7.55 15.28 3.75
CA SER A 15 7.40 16.65 3.24
C SER A 15 6.94 16.73 1.78
N GLN A 16 6.77 15.59 1.10
CA GLN A 16 6.49 15.50 -0.33
C GLN A 16 5.08 14.97 -0.59
N ASP A 17 4.45 15.46 -1.65
CA ASP A 17 3.23 14.85 -2.17
C ASP A 17 3.58 13.55 -2.92
N LEU A 18 2.70 12.56 -2.84
CA LEU A 18 2.79 11.32 -3.62
C LEU A 18 1.82 11.43 -4.80
N HIS A 19 2.31 11.30 -6.03
CA HIS A 19 1.54 11.51 -7.26
C HIS A 19 1.55 10.28 -8.16
N GLY A 20 0.68 10.29 -9.17
CA GLY A 20 0.63 9.24 -10.19
C GLY A 20 0.18 7.90 -9.65
N GLY A 21 -0.68 7.94 -8.63
CA GLY A 21 -1.25 6.75 -8.01
C GLY A 21 -1.84 5.82 -9.05
N SER A 22 -1.30 4.61 -9.11
CA SER A 22 -1.76 3.56 -10.00
C SER A 22 -1.60 2.20 -9.33
N GLY A 23 -2.39 1.21 -9.73
CA GLY A 23 -2.33 -0.12 -9.15
C GLY A 23 -2.66 -1.20 -10.17
N GLY A 24 -2.07 -2.37 -9.96
CA GLY A 24 -2.34 -3.57 -10.75
C GLY A 24 -2.72 -4.72 -9.83
N LEU A 25 -3.62 -5.59 -10.31
CA LEU A 25 -4.04 -6.79 -9.61
C LEU A 25 -3.61 -8.01 -10.43
N VAL A 26 -2.98 -8.96 -9.75
CA VAL A 26 -2.77 -10.32 -10.26
C VAL A 26 -4.03 -11.15 -10.03
N HIS A 27 -4.67 -10.96 -8.87
CA HIS A 27 -5.93 -11.58 -8.49
C HIS A 27 -6.85 -10.57 -7.79
N GLY A 28 -8.15 -10.73 -7.99
CA GLY A 28 -9.17 -9.87 -7.40
C GLY A 28 -9.53 -8.67 -8.27
N ILE A 29 -10.35 -7.80 -7.68
CA ILE A 29 -10.84 -6.55 -8.27
C ILE A 29 -10.68 -5.40 -7.29
N TRP A 30 -10.44 -4.19 -7.80
CA TRP A 30 -10.50 -2.97 -6.98
C TRP A 30 -11.96 -2.64 -6.68
N SER A 31 -12.35 -2.65 -5.40
CA SER A 31 -13.65 -2.15 -4.93
C SER A 31 -13.59 -0.68 -4.50
N GLU A 32 -12.40 -0.19 -4.15
CA GLU A 32 -12.08 1.23 -4.01
C GLU A 32 -10.76 1.52 -4.73
N GLY A 33 -10.80 2.45 -5.67
CA GLY A 33 -9.68 2.73 -6.58
C GLY A 33 -8.49 3.39 -5.89
N VAL A 34 -7.33 3.28 -6.53
CA VAL A 34 -6.09 3.91 -6.07
C VAL A 34 -6.21 5.44 -6.21
N PRO A 35 -6.06 6.23 -5.12
CA PRO A 35 -6.07 7.69 -5.23
C PRO A 35 -4.92 8.18 -6.10
N GLU A 36 -5.21 9.09 -7.04
CA GLU A 36 -4.19 9.63 -7.95
C GLU A 36 -3.07 10.38 -7.21
N THR A 37 -3.40 11.03 -6.09
CA THR A 37 -2.44 11.78 -5.26
C THR A 37 -2.74 11.59 -3.78
N ILE A 38 -1.68 11.52 -2.97
CA ILE A 38 -1.74 11.60 -1.50
C ILE A 38 -0.89 12.80 -1.07
N PRO A 39 -1.51 13.93 -0.73
CA PRO A 39 -0.78 15.12 -0.31
C PRO A 39 0.07 14.89 0.93
N LYS A 40 1.10 15.70 1.13
CA LYS A 40 1.93 15.69 2.34
C LYS A 40 1.09 15.84 3.60
N GLY A 41 1.37 15.03 4.61
CA GLY A 41 0.63 14.98 5.87
C GLY A 41 -0.79 14.43 5.78
N GLN A 42 -1.21 13.87 4.64
CA GLN A 42 -2.53 13.28 4.42
C GLN A 42 -2.42 11.76 4.24
N SER A 43 -3.58 11.11 4.14
CA SER A 43 -3.68 9.68 3.83
C SER A 43 -4.55 9.42 2.61
N GLY A 44 -4.28 8.30 1.94
CA GLY A 44 -5.10 7.75 0.87
C GLY A 44 -5.53 6.33 1.22
N THR A 45 -6.76 5.97 0.86
CA THR A 45 -7.30 4.62 1.06
C THR A 45 -7.62 3.99 -0.29
N MET A 46 -7.38 2.68 -0.41
CA MET A 46 -7.86 1.86 -1.51
C MET A 46 -8.24 0.48 -1.01
N ARG A 47 -8.98 -0.28 -1.83
CA ARG A 47 -9.46 -1.60 -1.44
C ARG A 47 -9.54 -2.56 -2.60
N ALA A 48 -8.92 -3.73 -2.42
CA ALA A 48 -9.03 -4.87 -3.33
C ALA A 48 -9.83 -6.00 -2.67
N GLU A 49 -10.53 -6.77 -3.50
CA GLU A 49 -11.39 -7.88 -3.07
C GLU A 49 -11.22 -9.08 -4.00
N SER A 50 -11.28 -10.30 -3.45
CA SER A 50 -11.33 -11.53 -4.25
C SER A 50 -12.60 -11.55 -5.12
N ASP A 51 -12.48 -11.88 -6.40
CA ASP A 51 -13.61 -11.95 -7.36
C ASP A 51 -13.78 -13.34 -8.03
N GLY A 52 -12.88 -14.30 -7.75
CA GLY A 52 -12.91 -15.65 -8.29
C GLY A 52 -13.13 -16.76 -7.25
N ILE A 53 -13.42 -17.97 -7.73
CA ILE A 53 -13.58 -19.17 -6.89
C ILE A 53 -12.24 -19.56 -6.29
N MET A 54 -12.20 -19.74 -4.96
CA MET A 54 -10.99 -20.12 -4.22
C MET A 54 -9.78 -19.20 -4.48
N SER A 55 -10.06 -17.91 -4.70
CA SER A 55 -9.05 -16.88 -4.96
C SER A 55 -8.86 -15.94 -3.77
N GLY A 56 -7.67 -15.37 -3.69
CA GLY A 56 -7.35 -14.24 -2.82
C GLY A 56 -7.44 -12.90 -3.56
N ASP A 57 -6.93 -11.86 -2.93
CA ASP A 57 -6.61 -10.59 -3.60
C ASP A 57 -5.09 -10.37 -3.56
N GLN A 58 -4.52 -9.99 -4.69
CA GLN A 58 -3.07 -9.82 -4.82
C GLN A 58 -2.77 -8.72 -5.83
N GLY A 59 -1.87 -7.83 -5.47
CA GLY A 59 -1.47 -6.76 -6.37
C GLY A 59 -0.41 -5.84 -5.80
N TYR A 60 -0.32 -4.69 -6.44
CA TYR A 60 0.60 -3.63 -6.11
C TYR A 60 0.00 -2.25 -6.35
N VAL A 61 0.57 -1.26 -5.67
CA VAL A 61 0.28 0.16 -5.84
C VAL A 61 1.59 0.91 -6.05
N TYR A 62 1.60 1.84 -7.01
CA TYR A 62 2.73 2.72 -7.32
C TYR A 62 2.40 4.17 -7.03
N TYR A 63 3.40 4.89 -6.52
CA TYR A 63 3.41 6.34 -6.42
C TYR A 63 4.78 6.89 -6.80
N LYS A 64 4.83 8.18 -7.12
CA LYS A 64 6.06 8.93 -7.36
C LYS A 64 6.13 10.13 -6.43
N SER A 65 7.32 10.47 -6.00
CA SER A 65 7.61 11.75 -5.34
C SER A 65 8.88 12.37 -5.92
N ALA A 66 9.25 13.56 -5.46
CA ALA A 66 10.50 14.20 -5.88
C ALA A 66 11.76 13.39 -5.50
N ALA A 67 11.66 12.50 -4.50
CA ALA A 67 12.75 11.61 -4.09
C ALA A 67 12.82 10.29 -4.86
N GLY A 68 11.79 9.94 -5.64
CA GLY A 68 11.77 8.75 -6.50
C GLY A 68 10.46 7.95 -6.45
N ASP A 69 10.50 6.77 -7.06
CA ASP A 69 9.35 5.89 -7.21
C ASP A 69 9.15 4.99 -5.98
N MET A 70 7.90 4.74 -5.63
CA MET A 70 7.49 3.90 -4.51
C MET A 70 6.54 2.80 -4.99
N GLN A 71 6.69 1.62 -4.42
CA GLN A 71 5.84 0.47 -4.68
C GLN A 71 5.42 -0.19 -3.36
N PHE A 72 4.14 -0.52 -3.26
CA PHE A 72 3.55 -1.23 -2.13
C PHE A 72 2.87 -2.49 -2.67
N ASN A 73 3.31 -3.67 -2.22
CA ASN A 73 2.77 -4.95 -2.64
C ASN A 73 1.94 -5.58 -1.51
N PHE A 74 0.86 -6.24 -1.90
CA PHE A 74 0.00 -6.99 -1.00
C PHE A 74 -0.41 -8.33 -1.63
N ASP A 75 -0.57 -9.32 -0.77
CA ASP A 75 -1.10 -10.64 -1.11
C ASP A 75 -1.90 -11.17 0.08
N ASN A 76 -3.20 -11.35 -0.11
CA ASN A 76 -4.13 -11.97 0.83
C ASN A 76 -4.69 -13.24 0.17
N PRO A 77 -3.96 -14.36 0.23
CA PRO A 77 -4.28 -15.56 -0.53
C PRO A 77 -5.55 -16.24 0.02
N PHE A 78 -6.19 -17.07 -0.81
CA PHE A 78 -7.34 -17.86 -0.35
C PHE A 78 -7.00 -18.78 0.83
N VAL A 79 -5.80 -19.38 0.80
CA VAL A 79 -5.22 -20.20 1.88
C VAL A 79 -3.77 -19.77 2.08
N GLY A 80 -3.38 -19.59 3.35
CA GLY A 80 -2.04 -19.14 3.74
C GLY A 80 -2.08 -17.83 4.51
N ASP A 81 -0.88 -17.32 4.79
CA ASP A 81 -0.68 -16.07 5.50
C ASP A 81 -0.59 -14.90 4.51
N ASN A 82 -1.09 -13.74 4.93
CA ASN A 82 -1.00 -12.52 4.15
C ASN A 82 0.46 -12.05 4.09
N SER A 83 0.88 -11.53 2.94
CA SER A 83 2.23 -10.99 2.76
C SER A 83 2.20 -9.57 2.20
N TYR A 84 3.17 -8.77 2.64
CA TYR A 84 3.26 -7.35 2.32
C TYR A 84 4.73 -6.96 2.16
N SER A 85 5.04 -6.16 1.14
CA SER A 85 6.39 -5.62 0.95
C SER A 85 6.34 -4.23 0.35
N THR A 86 7.41 -3.46 0.55
CA THR A 86 7.52 -2.09 0.06
C THR A 86 8.89 -1.84 -0.53
N SER A 87 8.92 -1.11 -1.63
CA SER A 87 10.14 -0.52 -2.19
C SER A 87 9.96 0.99 -2.18
N VAL A 88 10.81 1.72 -1.47
CA VAL A 88 10.78 3.18 -1.39
C VAL A 88 12.20 3.73 -1.54
N PRO A 89 12.36 5.00 -1.98
CA PRO A 89 13.65 5.67 -1.98
C PRO A 89 14.35 5.61 -0.62
N ASP A 90 15.68 5.55 -0.62
CA ASP A 90 16.49 5.38 0.59
C ASP A 90 16.26 6.46 1.65
N HIS A 91 15.82 7.66 1.26
CA HIS A 91 15.50 8.76 2.17
C HIS A 91 14.21 8.54 2.97
N PHE A 92 13.39 7.54 2.62
CA PHE A 92 12.16 7.22 3.33
C PHE A 92 12.26 5.91 4.12
N SER A 93 11.43 5.83 5.15
CA SER A 93 11.17 4.63 5.93
C SER A 93 9.67 4.34 5.91
N VAL A 94 9.31 3.06 5.81
CA VAL A 94 7.93 2.61 5.88
C VAL A 94 7.75 1.70 7.09
N SER A 95 6.77 2.02 7.93
CA SER A 95 6.27 1.10 8.95
C SER A 95 4.92 0.54 8.51
N LYS A 96 4.61 -0.66 9.00
CA LYS A 96 3.38 -1.38 8.67
C LYS A 96 2.62 -1.72 9.94
N SER A 97 1.31 -1.51 9.96
CA SER A 97 0.41 -2.02 11.00
C SER A 97 -0.81 -2.71 10.41
N GLY A 98 -1.40 -3.66 11.15
CA GLY A 98 -2.52 -4.47 10.68
C GLY A 98 -2.14 -5.50 9.60
N GLY A 99 -3.11 -5.82 8.73
CA GLY A 99 -2.96 -6.79 7.63
C GLY A 99 -3.24 -8.25 8.00
N ALA A 100 -3.92 -8.53 9.11
CA ALA A 100 -4.25 -9.91 9.50
C ALA A 100 -5.69 -10.29 9.12
N GLY A 101 -5.94 -11.59 8.98
CA GLY A 101 -7.26 -12.16 8.73
C GLY A 101 -7.72 -12.05 7.28
N ASN A 102 -8.94 -12.51 7.02
CA ASN A 102 -9.49 -12.62 5.67
C ASN A 102 -9.88 -11.26 5.08
N ASN A 103 -10.48 -10.40 5.92
CA ASN A 103 -10.84 -9.03 5.58
C ASN A 103 -9.90 -8.10 6.34
N CYS A 104 -8.75 -7.84 5.75
CA CYS A 104 -7.67 -7.17 6.44
C CYS A 104 -7.70 -5.65 6.21
N MET A 105 -7.33 -4.93 7.27
CA MET A 105 -7.04 -3.50 7.22
C MET A 105 -5.54 -3.33 7.44
N LEU A 106 -4.87 -2.74 6.46
CA LEU A 106 -3.43 -2.55 6.41
C LEU A 106 -3.13 -1.06 6.36
N THR A 107 -2.23 -0.59 7.22
CA THR A 107 -1.70 0.78 7.13
C THR A 107 -0.21 0.74 6.87
N TRP A 108 0.23 1.46 5.84
CA TRP A 108 1.62 1.81 5.60
C TRP A 108 1.84 3.27 5.98
N THR A 109 2.71 3.54 6.95
CA THR A 109 3.09 4.90 7.34
C THR A 109 4.46 5.21 6.76
N ILE A 110 4.54 6.22 5.89
CA ILE A 110 5.76 6.65 5.22
C ILE A 110 6.32 7.87 5.95
N THR A 111 7.59 7.83 6.31
CA THR A 111 8.30 8.90 7.03
C THR A 111 9.65 9.18 6.38
N GLU A 112 10.19 10.38 6.57
CA GLU A 112 11.56 10.69 6.23
C GLU A 112 12.52 10.04 7.23
N LYS A 113 13.60 9.43 6.73
CA LYS A 113 14.72 9.04 7.59
C LYS A 113 15.40 10.32 8.04
N LEU A 114 15.42 10.57 9.34
CA LEU A 114 16.21 11.66 9.91
C LEU A 114 17.67 11.46 9.48
N GLY A 115 18.21 12.41 8.73
CA GLY A 115 19.61 12.40 8.34
C GLY A 115 20.47 12.27 9.59
N HIS A 116 21.33 11.25 9.64
CA HIS A 116 22.49 11.32 10.53
C HIS A 116 23.33 12.48 10.01
N GLY A 117 23.07 13.67 10.53
CA GLY A 117 23.88 14.85 10.27
C GLY A 117 25.30 14.53 10.70
N HIS A 118 26.18 14.35 9.72
CA HIS A 118 27.60 14.48 9.96
C HIS A 118 27.83 15.92 10.41
N LYS A 119 28.14 16.05 11.70
CA LYS A 119 28.71 17.26 12.29
C LYS A 119 30.09 17.51 11.70
#